data_AF-A0A2V6ZDA2-F1
#
_entry.id   AF-A0A2V6ZDA2-F1
#
_cell.length_a   1.000
_cell.length_b   1.000
_cell.length_c   1.000
_cell.angle_alpha   90.00
_cell.angle_beta   90.00
_cell.angle_gamma   90.00
#
_symmetry.space_group_name_H-M   'P 1'
#
loop_
_entity.id
_entity.type
_entity.pdbx_description
1 polymer ?
#
loop_
_entity_poly.entity_id
_entity_poly.type
_entity_poly.pdbx_seq_one_letter_code
_entity_poly.pdbx_strand_id
1 'polypeptide(L)'
;MNAVVIGSCGVALFLGACAIANTPQQDLAYTRWAKCNSTSATLERIDLDGRIMFRYTTAGERQEIVQCLAEASRTGPPLPEPVGFRPVGGP
;
A
#
# COMPACT_ATOMS: atom_id res chain seq x y z
N MET A 1 7.98 65.32 8.04
CA MET A 1 8.52 64.00 8.43
C MET A 1 7.37 63.01 8.29
N ASN A 2 7.28 62.29 7.17
CA ASN A 2 6.22 61.31 6.96
C ASN A 2 6.89 59.94 6.84
N ALA A 3 6.62 59.05 7.79
CA ALA A 3 7.20 57.73 7.86
C ALA A 3 6.68 56.87 6.70
N VAL A 4 7.60 56.38 5.87
CA VAL A 4 7.33 55.33 4.89
C VAL A 4 7.18 54.02 5.66
N VAL A 5 5.97 53.47 5.68
CA VAL A 5 5.74 52.10 6.16
C VAL A 5 6.23 51.16 5.06
N ILE A 6 7.46 50.65 5.22
CA ILE A 6 8.03 49.60 4.39
C ILE A 6 7.30 48.30 4.77
N GLY A 7 6.24 47.98 4.02
CA GLY A 7 5.57 46.69 4.10
C GLY A 7 6.55 45.60 3.69
N SER A 8 7.09 44.89 4.67
CA SER A 8 7.88 43.68 4.44
C SER A 8 6.94 42.62 3.84
N CYS A 9 6.97 42.47 2.51
CA CYS A 9 6.37 41.32 1.83
C CYS A 9 7.15 40.07 2.28
N GLY A 10 6.69 39.46 3.37
CA GLY A 10 7.14 38.14 3.78
C GLY A 10 6.95 37.18 2.62
N VAL A 11 8.04 36.77 2.00
CA VAL A 11 8.06 35.68 1.02
C VAL A 11 7.63 34.43 1.76
N ALA A 12 6.39 34.00 1.54
CA ALA A 12 5.90 32.74 2.06
C ALA A 12 6.69 31.60 1.39
N LEU A 13 7.53 30.92 2.17
CA LEU A 13 8.16 29.68 1.76
C LEU A 13 7.06 28.61 1.67
N PHE A 14 6.56 28.34 0.46
CA PHE A 14 5.70 27.19 0.22
C PHE A 14 6.54 25.92 0.32
N LEU A 15 6.61 25.35 1.53
CA LEU A 15 7.10 24.00 1.74
C LEU A 15 6.05 23.03 1.20
N GLY A 16 6.22 22.58 -0.05
CA GLY A 16 5.41 21.51 -0.62
C GLY A 16 5.66 20.22 0.17
N ALA A 17 4.75 19.86 1.07
CA ALA A 17 4.78 18.56 1.71
C ALA A 17 4.57 17.50 0.62
N CYS A 18 5.55 16.61 0.42
CA CYS A 18 5.33 15.39 -0.35
C CYS A 18 4.26 14.59 0.40
N ALA A 19 3.01 14.62 -0.08
CA ALA A 19 1.97 13.77 0.46
C ALA A 19 2.34 12.33 0.11
N ILE A 20 2.78 11.55 1.11
CA ILE A 20 2.98 10.11 1.00
C ILE A 20 1.59 9.47 1.07
N ALA A 21 0.82 9.64 0.01
CA ALA A 21 -0.45 8.94 -0.16
C ALA A 21 -0.22 7.67 -0.99
N ASN A 22 -1.01 6.64 -0.70
CA ASN A 22 -1.06 5.46 -1.54
C ASN A 22 -1.54 5.83 -2.95
N THR A 23 -1.10 5.08 -3.95
CA THR A 23 -1.76 5.11 -5.26
C THR A 23 -3.16 4.49 -5.16
N PRO A 24 -4.10 4.82 -6.05
CA PRO A 24 -5.40 4.14 -6.09
C PRO A 24 -5.29 2.61 -6.20
N GLN A 25 -4.24 2.12 -6.88
CA GLN A 25 -3.94 0.68 -6.98
C GLN A 25 -3.50 0.12 -5.64
N GLN A 26 -2.67 0.84 -4.89
CA GLN A 26 -2.28 0.45 -3.54
C GLN A 26 -3.48 0.43 -2.59
N ASP A 27 -4.37 1.42 -2.63
CA ASP A 27 -5.59 1.44 -1.80
C ASP A 27 -6.53 0.27 -2.12
N LEU A 28 -6.70 -0.06 -3.40
CA LEU A 28 -7.46 -1.22 -3.82
C LEU A 28 -6.82 -2.52 -3.32
N ALA A 29 -5.50 -2.63 -3.41
CA ALA A 29 -4.75 -3.79 -2.94
C ALA A 29 -4.82 -3.94 -1.42
N TYR A 30 -4.72 -2.86 -0.65
CA TYR A 30 -4.92 -2.88 0.81
C TYR A 30 -6.33 -3.34 1.17
N THR A 31 -7.34 -2.85 0.46
CA THR A 31 -8.74 -3.25 0.67
C THR A 31 -8.93 -4.75 0.42
N ARG A 32 -8.39 -5.27 -0.69
CA ARG A 32 -8.47 -6.71 -1.02
C ARG A 32 -7.68 -7.57 -0.04
N TRP A 33 -6.49 -7.11 0.36
CA TRP A 33 -5.70 -7.79 1.38
C TRP A 33 -6.45 -7.87 2.72
N ALA A 34 -7.06 -6.77 3.18
CA ALA A 34 -7.82 -6.74 4.43
C ALA A 34 -9.01 -7.74 4.43
N LYS A 35 -9.58 -8.03 3.26
CA LYS A 35 -10.63 -9.04 3.10
C LYS A 35 -10.11 -10.48 3.14
N CYS A 36 -8.86 -10.70 2.72
CA CYS A 36 -8.29 -12.03 2.48
C CYS A 36 -7.19 -12.44 3.46
N ASN A 37 -6.79 -11.57 4.38
CA ASN A 37 -5.75 -11.90 5.34
C ASN A 37 -6.20 -13.04 6.27
N SER A 38 -5.27 -13.92 6.61
CA SER A 38 -5.44 -15.02 7.56
C SER A 38 -4.63 -14.70 8.82
N THR A 39 -4.81 -15.49 9.89
CA THR A 39 -4.02 -15.36 11.12
C THR A 39 -2.54 -15.69 10.93
N SER A 40 -2.19 -16.51 9.92
CA SER A 40 -0.84 -17.04 9.76
C SER A 40 -0.04 -16.37 8.61
N ALA A 41 -0.67 -15.49 7.83
CA ALA A 41 -0.02 -14.77 6.75
C ALA A 41 0.13 -13.30 7.08
N THR A 42 1.25 -12.73 6.64
CA THR A 42 1.62 -11.36 6.94
C THR A 42 1.81 -10.59 5.64
N LEU A 43 1.22 -9.40 5.57
CA LEU A 43 1.51 -8.47 4.48
C LEU A 43 2.92 -7.94 4.66
N GLU A 44 3.72 -8.01 3.60
CA GLU A 44 5.08 -7.48 3.62
C GLU A 44 5.14 -6.13 2.95
N ARG A 45 4.51 -6.02 1.78
CA ARG A 45 4.48 -4.80 0.99
C ARG A 45 3.36 -4.87 -0.04
N ILE A 46 2.88 -3.68 -0.43
CA ILE A 46 2.16 -3.49 -1.68
C ILE A 46 2.97 -2.53 -2.54
N ASP A 47 3.36 -2.98 -3.73
CA ASP A 47 4.10 -2.14 -4.69
C ASP A 47 3.20 -1.04 -5.27
N LEU A 48 3.78 -0.01 -5.90
CA LEU A 48 3.03 1.14 -6.42
C LEU A 48 1.98 0.75 -7.50
N ASP A 49 2.20 -0.36 -8.19
CA ASP A 49 1.28 -0.96 -9.16
C ASP A 49 0.15 -1.79 -8.50
N GLY A 50 0.16 -1.89 -7.17
CA GLY A 50 -0.80 -2.65 -6.37
C GLY A 50 -0.48 -4.15 -6.24
N ARG A 51 0.71 -4.61 -6.64
CA ARG A 51 1.12 -6.01 -6.39
C ARG A 51 1.23 -6.27 -4.89
N ILE A 52 0.56 -7.32 -4.43
CA ILE A 52 0.58 -7.75 -3.04
C ILE A 52 1.72 -8.75 -2.82
N MET A 53 2.62 -8.43 -1.88
CA MET A 53 3.70 -9.30 -1.43
C MET A 53 3.41 -9.76 0.00
N PHE A 54 3.38 -11.07 0.25
CA PHE A 54 3.02 -11.61 1.56
C PHE A 54 3.89 -12.80 1.99
N ARG A 55 4.06 -12.93 3.31
CA ARG A 55 4.64 -14.13 3.93
C ARG A 55 3.55 -15.13 4.26
N TYR A 56 3.86 -16.41 4.07
CA TYR A 56 3.03 -17.52 4.50
C TYR A 56 3.86 -18.58 5.24
N THR A 57 3.20 -19.35 6.09
CA THR A 57 3.81 -20.42 6.90
C THR A 57 3.57 -21.80 6.30
N THR A 58 2.45 -22.01 5.60
CA THR A 58 2.07 -23.29 4.97
C THR A 58 1.65 -23.13 3.51
N ALA A 59 1.77 -24.20 2.72
CA ALA A 59 1.34 -24.18 1.33
C ALA A 59 -0.19 -24.03 1.18
N GLY A 60 -0.95 -24.61 2.12
CA GLY A 60 -2.42 -24.44 2.16
C GLY A 60 -2.82 -22.99 2.37
N GLU A 61 -2.18 -22.31 3.32
CA GLU A 61 -2.39 -20.87 3.55
C GLU A 61 -2.09 -20.04 2.30
N ARG A 62 -0.97 -20.31 1.62
CA ARG A 62 -0.66 -19.61 0.36
C ARG A 62 -1.81 -19.78 -0.64
N GLN A 63 -2.32 -21.00 -0.79
CA GLN A 63 -3.40 -21.30 -1.72
C GLN A 63 -4.70 -20.57 -1.33
N GLU A 64 -5.06 -20.57 -0.05
CA GLU A 64 -6.25 -19.88 0.47
C GLU A 64 -6.21 -18.37 0.16
N ILE A 65 -5.08 -17.73 0.40
CA ILE A 65 -4.90 -16.29 0.14
C ILE A 65 -4.95 -15.98 -1.35
N VAL A 66 -4.22 -16.74 -2.17
CA VAL A 66 -4.23 -16.56 -3.63
C VAL A 66 -5.64 -16.75 -4.18
N GLN A 67 -6.36 -17.76 -3.71
CA GLN A 67 -7.73 -18.01 -4.13
C GLN A 67 -8.69 -16.89 -3.70
N CYS A 68 -8.58 -16.40 -2.47
CA CYS A 68 -9.38 -15.28 -1.99
C CYS A 68 -9.10 -14.00 -2.80
N LEU A 69 -7.84 -13.71 -3.10
CA LEU A 69 -7.47 -12.53 -3.90
C LEU A 69 -7.95 -12.65 -5.35
N ALA A 70 -7.92 -13.85 -5.93
CA ALA A 70 -8.50 -14.12 -7.24
C ALA A 70 -10.02 -13.90 -7.24
N GLU A 71 -10.73 -14.38 -6.22
CA GLU A 71 -12.17 -14.14 -6.02
C GLU A 71 -12.46 -12.64 -5.88
N ALA A 72 -11.68 -11.92 -5.07
CA ALA A 72 -11.80 -10.48 -4.86
C ALA A 72 -11.46 -9.66 -6.12
N SER A 73 -10.76 -10.25 -7.09
CA SER A 73 -10.42 -9.63 -8.37
C SER A 73 -11.47 -9.83 -9.45
N ARG A 74 -12.47 -10.71 -9.24
CA ARG A 74 -13.58 -10.90 -10.18
C ARG A 74 -14.41 -9.63 -10.37
N THR A 75 -14.43 -8.76 -9.38
CA THR A 75 -15.14 -7.48 -9.41
C THR A 75 -14.15 -6.32 -9.25
N GLY A 76 -14.24 -5.35 -10.17
CA GLY A 76 -13.41 -4.15 -10.16
C GLY A 76 -12.11 -4.27 -10.95
N PRO A 77 -11.21 -3.26 -10.83
CA PRO A 77 -9.98 -3.23 -11.59
C PRO A 77 -9.06 -4.42 -11.30
N PRO A 78 -8.33 -4.95 -12.31
CA PRO A 78 -7.35 -5.99 -12.07
C PRO A 78 -6.16 -5.45 -11.27
N LEU A 79 -5.57 -6.31 -10.45
CA LEU A 79 -4.27 -6.07 -9.81
C LEU A 79 -3.26 -7.10 -10.33
N PRO A 80 -1.95 -6.82 -10.24
CA PRO A 80 -0.94 -7.80 -10.58
C PRO A 80 -1.02 -9.05 -9.69
N GLU A 81 -0.64 -10.20 -10.23
CA GLU A 81 -0.60 -11.47 -9.48
C GLU A 81 0.20 -11.33 -8.18
N PRO A 82 -0.35 -11.79 -7.04
CA PRO A 82 0.31 -11.66 -5.74
C PRO A 82 1.48 -12.63 -5.62
N VAL A 83 2.50 -12.23 -4.87
CA VAL A 83 3.68 -13.07 -4.61
C VAL A 83 3.71 -13.43 -3.14
N GLY A 84 3.42 -14.70 -2.88
CA GLY A 84 3.67 -15.31 -1.58
C GLY A 84 5.10 -15.82 -1.51
N PHE A 85 5.79 -15.58 -0.39
CA PHE A 85 7.07 -16.23 -0.09
C PHE A 85 7.07 -16.86 1.29
N ARG A 86 7.80 -17.96 1.42
CA ARG A 86 8.04 -18.61 2.70
C ARG A 86 9.40 -18.14 3.22
N PRO A 87 9.49 -17.51 4.41
CA PRO A 87 10.78 -17.15 4.97
C PRO A 87 11.65 -18.41 5.11
N VAL A 88 12.92 -18.30 4.72
CA VAL A 88 13.90 -19.38 4.87
C VAL A 88 14.40 -19.32 6.32
N GLY A 89 13.75 -20.07 7.21
CA GLY A 89 14.14 -20.25 8.61
C GLY A 89 13.28 -19.53 9.65
N GLY A 90 12.96 -20.26 10.73
CA GLY A 90 12.77 -19.79 12.10
C GLY A 90 13.68 -20.66 13.00
N PRO A 91 13.91 -20.31 14.29
CA PRO A 91 14.78 -21.11 15.16
C PRO A 91 14.41 -22.60 15.22
#